data_AF-A0A956L3L9-F1
#
_entry.id   AF-A0A956L3L9-F1
#
_cell.length_a   1.000
_cell.length_b   1.000
_cell.length_c   1.000
_cell.angle_alpha   90.00
_cell.angle_beta   90.00
_cell.angle_gamma   90.00
#
_symmetry.space_group_name_H-M   'P 1'
#
loop_
_entity.id
_entity.type
_entity.pdbx_description
1 polymer ?
#
loop_
_entity_poly.entity_id
_entity_poly.type
_entity_poly.pdbx_seq_one_letter_code
_entity_poly.pdbx_strand_id
1 'polypeptide(L)'
;MSSALVLVLVVGSDLACTDRSSSDDDMGSEDGSGDGPPAGDPGDPGDPGDQPAEPGVMYSACVQSSECAPQEFCVFPQGESGFCTSACLAPTDPSGCDPPPGDQGSTCFDIGLVDGRWVCALDCASSPCPRGMRCESVAAAGGERSICF
;
A
#
# COMPACT_ATOMS: atom_id res chain seq x y z
N MET A 1 22.38 -28.41 30.73
CA MET A 1 22.39 -28.52 29.26
C MET A 1 21.95 -27.16 28.74
N SER A 2 22.74 -26.10 28.92
CA SER A 2 23.87 -25.65 28.07
C SER A 2 23.59 -25.66 26.57
N SER A 3 23.82 -24.49 25.97
CA SER A 3 23.99 -24.16 24.54
C SER A 3 22.75 -23.59 23.83
N ALA A 4 22.82 -22.48 23.10
CA ALA A 4 23.86 -21.47 22.91
C ALA A 4 23.20 -20.22 22.29
N LEU A 5 23.61 -19.04 22.75
CA LEU A 5 23.22 -17.75 22.17
C LEU A 5 24.13 -17.50 20.95
N VAL A 6 23.55 -17.35 19.75
CA VAL A 6 24.31 -16.96 18.54
C VAL A 6 24.11 -15.47 18.31
N LEU A 7 25.15 -14.69 18.62
CA LEU A 7 25.26 -13.27 18.33
C LEU A 7 25.97 -13.11 16.98
N VAL A 8 25.31 -12.55 15.97
CA VAL A 8 25.95 -12.17 14.70
C VAL A 8 26.23 -10.67 14.73
N LEU A 9 27.49 -10.33 14.96
CA LEU A 9 28.05 -8.98 14.78
C LEU A 9 28.53 -8.86 13.33
N VAL A 10 27.91 -8.00 12.53
CA VAL A 10 28.49 -7.55 11.25
C VAL A 10 29.17 -6.21 11.51
N VAL A 11 30.50 -6.25 11.49
CA VAL A 11 31.41 -5.10 11.61
C VAL A 11 31.44 -4.36 10.28
N GLY A 12 31.43 -3.02 10.35
CA GLY A 12 31.42 -2.12 9.20
C GLY A 12 32.68 -2.16 8.33
N SER A 13 32.56 -1.57 7.16
CA SER A 13 33.69 -1.19 6.31
C SER A 13 33.41 0.20 5.73
N ASP A 14 34.13 1.17 6.27
CA ASP A 14 34.37 2.48 5.70
C ASP A 14 35.11 2.38 4.33
N LEU A 15 35.19 3.54 3.65
CA LEU A 15 35.98 3.89 2.45
C LEU A 15 35.28 3.75 1.10
N ALA A 16 34.76 4.87 0.60
CA ALA A 16 35.47 5.65 -0.42
C ALA A 16 34.77 6.99 -0.69
N CYS A 17 35.31 8.06 -0.11
CA CYS A 17 35.11 9.40 -0.67
C CYS A 17 35.87 9.46 -2.00
N THR A 18 35.17 9.61 -3.13
CA THR A 18 35.79 10.07 -4.37
C THR A 18 35.22 11.44 -4.71
N ASP A 19 36.06 12.43 -4.42
CA ASP A 19 36.08 13.77 -4.96
C ASP A 19 36.00 13.72 -6.50
N ARG A 20 35.04 14.44 -7.08
CA ARG A 20 35.13 14.84 -8.48
C ARG A 20 34.64 16.27 -8.61
N SER A 21 35.61 17.18 -8.56
CA SER A 21 35.50 18.59 -8.90
C SER A 21 34.85 18.86 -10.26
N SER A 22 33.90 19.80 -10.23
CA SER A 22 33.68 20.95 -11.12
C SER A 22 33.65 20.74 -12.65
N SER A 23 32.46 21.00 -13.22
CA SER A 23 32.33 21.78 -14.45
C SER A 23 31.09 22.66 -14.31
N ASP A 24 31.34 23.94 -14.08
CA ASP A 24 30.44 25.06 -14.35
C ASP A 24 30.05 25.09 -15.85
N ASP A 25 29.02 25.89 -16.17
CA ASP A 25 28.46 26.20 -17.51
C ASP A 25 27.24 25.37 -17.95
N ASP A 26 26.02 25.84 -17.65
CA ASP A 26 25.05 26.26 -18.67
C ASP A 26 23.87 27.03 -18.05
N MET A 27 23.70 28.29 -18.43
CA MET A 27 22.57 29.13 -18.05
C MET A 27 21.47 28.99 -19.11
N GLY A 28 20.46 28.18 -18.81
CA GLY A 28 19.19 28.13 -19.55
C GLY A 28 18.07 28.76 -18.72
N SER A 29 17.76 30.02 -19.00
CA SER A 29 16.55 30.69 -18.52
C SER A 29 15.35 30.22 -19.33
N GLU A 30 14.41 29.50 -18.74
CA GLU A 30 13.02 29.44 -19.23
C GLU A 30 12.04 29.46 -18.04
N ASP A 31 11.33 30.57 -17.91
CA ASP A 31 10.11 30.73 -17.15
C ASP A 31 9.09 29.63 -17.50
N GLY A 32 8.69 28.87 -16.49
CA GLY A 32 7.63 27.87 -16.62
C GLY A 32 6.89 27.72 -15.31
N SER A 33 6.06 28.71 -14.97
CA SER A 33 5.03 28.58 -13.95
C SER A 33 4.17 27.35 -14.23
N GLY A 34 4.08 26.45 -13.26
CA GLY A 34 3.33 25.21 -13.35
C GLY A 34 3.24 24.50 -12.01
N ASP A 35 2.95 25.24 -10.93
CA ASP A 35 2.43 24.68 -9.69
C ASP A 35 1.06 24.05 -9.98
N GLY A 36 1.06 22.73 -10.11
CA GLY A 36 -0.12 21.90 -10.03
C GLY A 36 0.32 20.45 -9.87
N PRO A 37 -0.13 19.71 -8.84
CA PRO A 37 -0.01 18.25 -8.91
C PRO A 37 -0.71 17.80 -10.21
N PRO A 38 -0.26 16.74 -10.89
CA PRO A 38 -1.04 16.19 -11.98
C PRO A 38 -2.40 15.82 -11.41
N ALA A 39 -3.41 16.66 -11.67
CA ALA A 39 -4.78 16.26 -11.54
C ALA A 39 -4.90 15.08 -12.50
N GLY A 40 -5.07 13.88 -11.96
CA GLY A 40 -5.31 12.68 -12.75
C GLY A 40 -6.37 13.01 -13.79
N ASP A 41 -6.04 12.78 -15.05
CA ASP A 41 -6.95 12.97 -16.17
C ASP A 41 -8.22 12.16 -15.86
N PRO A 42 -9.38 12.82 -15.61
CA PRO A 42 -10.60 12.10 -15.27
C PRO A 42 -11.19 11.56 -16.57
N GLY A 43 -10.59 10.52 -17.13
CA GLY A 43 -10.98 10.10 -18.47
C GLY A 43 -10.28 8.93 -19.12
N ASP A 44 -9.19 8.37 -18.57
CA ASP A 44 -8.60 7.15 -19.15
C ASP A 44 -9.31 5.90 -18.59
N PRO A 45 -10.11 5.18 -19.41
CA PRO A 45 -10.73 3.93 -18.99
C PRO A 45 -9.64 2.87 -18.83
N GLY A 46 -9.06 2.81 -17.64
CA GLY A 46 -7.84 2.07 -17.37
C GLY A 46 -6.98 2.67 -16.26
N ASP A 47 -7.24 3.89 -15.83
CA ASP A 47 -6.52 4.47 -14.69
C ASP A 47 -6.94 3.77 -13.37
N PRO A 48 -6.00 3.10 -12.67
CA PRO A 48 -6.31 2.42 -11.42
C PRO A 48 -6.59 3.38 -10.25
N GLY A 49 -6.52 4.70 -10.48
CA GLY A 49 -6.56 5.71 -9.43
C GLY A 49 -5.29 5.75 -8.59
N ASP A 50 -5.23 6.73 -7.70
CA ASP A 50 -4.20 6.86 -6.69
C ASP A 50 -4.70 6.34 -5.34
N GLN A 51 -3.80 5.79 -4.53
CA GLN A 51 -4.11 5.44 -3.15
C GLN A 51 -4.61 6.69 -2.39
N PRO A 52 -5.70 6.58 -1.60
CA PRO A 52 -6.19 7.71 -0.83
C PRO A 52 -5.14 8.24 0.14
N ALA A 53 -4.85 9.54 0.06
CA ALA A 53 -3.86 10.20 0.91
C ALA A 53 -4.46 10.78 2.20
N GLU A 54 -5.79 10.88 2.29
CA GLU A 54 -6.46 11.39 3.48
C GLU A 54 -6.34 10.36 4.63
N PRO A 55 -5.79 10.73 5.79
CA PRO A 55 -5.62 9.78 6.89
C PRO A 55 -6.96 9.20 7.35
N GLY A 56 -7.00 7.87 7.49
CA GLY A 56 -8.13 7.16 8.06
C GLY A 56 -9.29 6.85 7.12
N VAL A 57 -9.21 7.32 5.87
CA VAL A 57 -10.16 6.87 4.84
C VAL A 57 -9.83 5.45 4.40
N MET A 58 -10.83 4.74 3.91
CA MET A 58 -10.66 3.38 3.42
C MET A 58 -9.60 3.32 2.31
N TYR A 59 -8.74 2.30 2.35
CA TYR A 59 -7.57 2.10 1.49
C TYR A 59 -6.41 3.10 1.67
N SER A 60 -6.50 4.08 2.58
CA SER A 60 -5.34 4.91 2.93
C SER A 60 -4.27 4.12 3.67
N ALA A 61 -3.01 4.54 3.56
CA ALA A 61 -1.91 3.92 4.29
C ALA A 61 -2.03 4.16 5.81
N CYS A 62 -1.57 3.20 6.61
CA CYS A 62 -1.55 3.31 8.07
C CYS A 62 -0.39 2.51 8.69
N VAL A 63 0.03 2.93 9.89
CA VAL A 63 1.06 2.25 10.70
C VAL A 63 0.45 1.61 11.94
N GLN A 64 -0.76 2.03 12.34
CA GLN A 64 -1.53 1.43 13.43
C GLN A 64 -3.04 1.65 13.26
N SER A 65 -3.87 0.78 13.83
CA SER A 65 -5.34 0.82 13.67
C SER A 65 -6.00 2.11 14.17
N SER A 66 -5.39 2.86 15.09
CA SER A 66 -5.96 4.12 15.58
C SER A 66 -5.98 5.22 14.53
N GLU A 67 -5.16 5.10 13.48
CA GLU A 67 -5.13 6.04 12.35
C GLU A 67 -6.31 5.84 11.41
N CYS A 68 -7.00 4.70 11.52
CA CYS A 68 -8.04 4.30 10.58
C CYS A 68 -9.44 4.81 10.90
N ALA A 69 -9.63 5.61 11.96
CA ALA A 69 -10.96 6.06 12.35
C ALA A 69 -11.68 6.79 11.19
N PRO A 70 -12.96 6.44 10.89
CA PRO A 70 -13.87 5.60 11.67
C PRO A 70 -13.71 4.09 11.47
N GLN A 71 -12.87 3.66 10.53
CA GLN A 71 -12.56 2.26 10.28
C GLN A 71 -11.78 1.65 11.45
N GLU A 72 -12.00 0.36 11.68
CA GLU A 72 -11.46 -0.34 12.87
C GLU A 72 -10.11 -1.02 12.61
N PHE A 73 -9.71 -1.19 11.35
CA PHE A 73 -8.59 -2.07 11.00
C PHE A 73 -7.51 -1.35 10.18
N CYS A 74 -6.27 -1.50 10.61
CA CYS A 74 -5.09 -1.33 9.78
C CYS A 74 -4.48 -2.71 9.50
N VAL A 75 -4.50 -3.15 8.25
CA VAL A 75 -4.08 -4.50 7.85
C VAL A 75 -2.67 -4.45 7.29
N PHE A 76 -1.77 -5.26 7.84
CA PHE A 76 -0.36 -5.33 7.45
C PHE A 76 -0.06 -6.66 6.77
N PRO A 77 0.22 -6.68 5.45
CA PRO A 77 0.90 -7.81 4.84
C PRO A 77 2.35 -7.88 5.34
N GLN A 78 2.99 -9.03 5.17
CA GLN A 78 4.37 -9.22 5.62
C GLN A 78 5.33 -8.30 4.85
N GLY A 79 5.94 -7.33 5.54
CA GLY A 79 7.02 -6.52 5.00
C GLY A 79 6.60 -5.28 4.18
N GLU A 80 5.31 -4.95 4.11
CA GLU A 80 4.83 -3.73 3.44
C GLU A 80 4.08 -2.81 4.42
N SER A 81 3.71 -1.63 3.93
CA SER A 81 2.88 -0.65 4.63
C SER A 81 1.49 -1.23 4.91
N GLY A 82 0.87 -0.85 6.03
CA GLY A 82 -0.52 -1.21 6.29
C GLY A 82 -1.49 -0.32 5.52
N PHE A 83 -2.73 -0.78 5.34
CA PHE A 83 -3.82 0.05 4.82
C PHE A 83 -5.09 -0.03 5.69
N CYS A 84 -5.83 1.06 5.73
CA CYS A 84 -7.07 1.17 6.48
C CYS A 84 -8.22 0.46 5.77
N THR A 85 -8.97 -0.35 6.52
CA THR A 85 -10.09 -1.11 5.96
C THR A 85 -11.20 -1.35 7.00
N SER A 86 -12.38 -1.70 6.49
CA SER A 86 -13.56 -2.06 7.26
C SER A 86 -13.80 -3.58 7.23
N ALA A 87 -14.63 -4.07 8.16
CA ALA A 87 -15.10 -5.45 8.12
C ALA A 87 -16.22 -5.62 7.08
N CYS A 88 -16.20 -6.74 6.36
CA CYS A 88 -17.33 -7.17 5.56
C CYS A 88 -18.49 -7.67 6.45
N LEU A 89 -19.72 -7.53 5.95
CA LEU A 89 -20.91 -8.07 6.61
C LEU A 89 -20.96 -9.60 6.55
N ALA A 90 -20.48 -10.19 5.45
CA ALA A 90 -20.34 -11.62 5.26
C ALA A 90 -19.19 -11.94 4.27
N PRO A 91 -18.69 -13.19 4.22
CA PRO A 91 -17.57 -13.59 3.35
C PRO A 91 -17.74 -13.29 1.86
N THR A 92 -18.99 -13.23 1.39
CA THR A 92 -19.35 -12.99 -0.01
C THR A 92 -20.11 -11.69 -0.19
N ASP A 93 -20.14 -10.82 0.83
CA ASP A 93 -20.91 -9.58 0.81
C ASP A 93 -20.03 -8.34 1.02
N PRO A 94 -19.51 -7.74 -0.08
CA PRO A 94 -18.72 -6.53 -0.03
C PRO A 94 -19.57 -5.26 0.14
N SER A 95 -20.86 -5.36 0.45
CA SER A 95 -21.74 -4.19 0.62
C SER A 95 -21.29 -3.23 1.73
N GLY A 96 -20.43 -3.68 2.65
CA GLY A 96 -19.79 -2.86 3.68
C GLY A 96 -18.49 -2.17 3.24
N CYS A 97 -18.05 -2.39 2.01
CA CYS A 97 -16.81 -1.82 1.49
C CYS A 97 -17.10 -0.49 0.81
N ASP A 98 -16.38 0.57 1.20
CA ASP A 98 -16.40 1.81 0.43
C ASP A 98 -15.91 1.56 -1.00
N PRO A 99 -16.39 2.36 -1.97
CA PRO A 99 -15.95 2.29 -3.34
C PRO A 99 -14.43 2.39 -3.40
N PRO A 100 -13.76 1.51 -4.14
CA PRO A 100 -12.32 1.58 -4.28
C PRO A 100 -11.92 2.78 -5.13
N PRO A 101 -10.67 3.27 -4.99
CA PRO A 101 -10.13 4.26 -5.92
C PRO A 101 -10.02 3.64 -7.33
N GLY A 102 -10.40 4.38 -8.36
CA GLY A 102 -10.40 3.90 -9.75
C GLY A 102 -11.52 2.90 -10.08
N ASP A 103 -11.31 2.09 -11.12
CA ASP A 103 -12.31 1.15 -11.68
C ASP A 103 -12.21 -0.29 -11.11
N GLN A 104 -11.37 -0.51 -10.10
CA GLN A 104 -11.19 -1.84 -9.51
C GLN A 104 -12.40 -2.27 -8.67
N GLY A 105 -12.49 -3.57 -8.35
CA GLY A 105 -13.55 -4.11 -7.50
C GLY A 105 -13.10 -4.29 -6.05
N SER A 106 -13.96 -3.97 -5.09
CA SER A 106 -13.78 -4.37 -3.70
C SER A 106 -14.16 -5.84 -3.51
N THR A 107 -13.44 -6.53 -2.63
CA THR A 107 -13.67 -7.94 -2.28
C THR A 107 -13.56 -8.14 -0.77
N CYS A 108 -14.17 -9.20 -0.27
CA CYS A 108 -13.99 -9.64 1.11
C CYS A 108 -12.86 -10.66 1.17
N PHE A 109 -11.91 -10.40 2.07
CA PHE A 109 -10.74 -11.22 2.28
C PHE A 109 -10.62 -11.64 3.75
N ASP A 110 -10.34 -12.92 3.97
CA ASP A 110 -10.08 -13.45 5.30
C ASP A 110 -8.60 -13.28 5.64
N ILE A 111 -8.29 -12.37 6.57
CA ILE A 111 -6.94 -12.13 7.10
C ILE A 111 -6.65 -12.98 8.35
N GLY A 112 -7.54 -13.91 8.73
CA GLY A 112 -7.39 -14.74 9.92
C GLY A 112 -7.61 -13.97 11.21
N LEU A 113 -8.55 -13.02 11.25
CA LEU A 113 -8.95 -12.37 12.50
C LEU A 113 -9.44 -13.41 13.51
N VAL A 114 -9.09 -13.22 14.77
CA VAL A 114 -9.45 -14.15 15.86
C VAL A 114 -10.96 -14.34 16.04
N ASP A 115 -11.73 -13.33 15.65
CA ASP A 115 -13.19 -13.33 15.67
C ASP A 115 -13.83 -13.87 14.37
N GLY A 116 -13.01 -14.27 13.40
CA GLY A 116 -13.44 -14.85 12.12
C GLY A 116 -14.04 -13.85 11.14
N ARG A 117 -13.96 -12.55 11.41
CA ARG A 117 -14.43 -11.51 10.47
C ARG A 117 -13.52 -11.40 9.26
N TRP A 118 -14.14 -10.99 8.16
CA TRP A 118 -13.51 -10.73 6.88
C TRP A 118 -13.34 -9.23 6.73
N VAL A 119 -12.32 -8.79 6.01
CA VAL A 119 -12.06 -7.37 5.76
C VAL A 119 -12.22 -7.06 4.28
N CYS A 120 -12.56 -5.81 4.01
CA CYS A 120 -12.56 -5.31 2.65
C CYS A 120 -11.14 -5.19 2.11
N ALA A 121 -10.96 -5.55 0.86
CA ALA A 121 -9.69 -5.53 0.16
C ALA A 121 -9.92 -5.26 -1.33
N LEU A 122 -8.84 -5.03 -2.07
CA LEU A 122 -8.88 -4.80 -3.51
C LEU A 122 -8.29 -6.02 -4.20
N ASP A 123 -9.05 -6.65 -5.10
CA ASP A 123 -8.57 -7.81 -5.86
C ASP A 123 -7.81 -7.33 -7.11
N CYS A 124 -6.55 -7.74 -7.24
CA CYS A 124 -5.69 -7.36 -8.36
C CYS A 124 -5.39 -8.51 -9.33
N ALA A 125 -6.19 -9.59 -9.30
CA ALA A 125 -6.03 -10.67 -10.26
C ALA A 125 -6.46 -10.26 -11.67
N SER A 126 -7.40 -9.32 -11.77
CA SER A 126 -7.98 -8.86 -13.05
C SER A 126 -7.74 -7.38 -13.35
N SER A 127 -7.37 -6.59 -12.35
CA SER A 127 -7.17 -5.13 -12.48
C SER A 127 -5.89 -4.69 -11.76
N PRO A 128 -5.17 -3.67 -12.26
CA PRO A 128 -4.01 -3.13 -11.57
C PRO A 128 -4.40 -2.41 -10.26
N CYS A 129 -3.48 -2.43 -9.29
CA CYS A 129 -3.65 -1.70 -8.03
C CYS A 129 -3.51 -0.19 -8.21
N PRO A 130 -4.10 0.61 -7.30
CA PRO A 130 -3.91 2.05 -7.26
C PRO A 130 -2.44 2.40 -7.13
N ARG A 131 -2.07 3.58 -7.63
CA ARG A 131 -0.71 4.07 -7.48
C ARG A 131 -0.40 4.26 -6.00
N GLY A 132 0.72 3.68 -5.54
CA GLY A 132 1.11 3.63 -4.12
C GLY A 132 0.93 2.26 -3.48
N MET A 133 0.12 1.38 -4.10
CA MET A 133 -0.12 0.02 -3.63
C MET A 133 0.58 -1.02 -4.49
N ARG A 134 0.80 -2.21 -3.93
CA ARG A 134 1.39 -3.38 -4.61
C ARG A 134 0.42 -4.56 -4.62
N CYS A 135 0.46 -5.31 -5.73
CA CYS A 135 -0.32 -6.53 -5.87
C CYS A 135 0.46 -7.73 -5.33
N GLU A 136 0.01 -8.30 -4.22
CA GLU A 136 0.68 -9.42 -3.56
C GLU A 136 -0.21 -10.68 -3.49
N SER A 137 0.40 -11.86 -3.57
CA SER A 137 -0.29 -13.13 -3.40
C SER A 137 -0.36 -13.52 -1.93
N VAL A 138 -1.57 -13.71 -1.41
CA VAL A 138 -1.82 -13.99 0.00
C VAL A 138 -2.66 -15.25 0.14
N ALA A 139 -2.27 -16.13 1.07
CA ALA A 139 -3.06 -17.30 1.40
C ALA A 139 -4.40 -16.89 2.05
N ALA A 140 -5.51 -17.38 1.50
CA ALA A 140 -6.86 -17.24 2.06
C ALA A 140 -7.48 -18.63 2.32
N ALA A 141 -8.59 -18.66 3.07
CA ALA A 141 -9.34 -19.89 3.38
C ALA A 141 -9.81 -20.69 2.14
N GLY A 142 -9.83 -20.08 0.95
CA GLY A 142 -10.19 -20.69 -0.33
C GLY A 142 -9.04 -20.90 -1.32
N GLY A 143 -7.79 -20.61 -0.93
CA GLY A 143 -6.62 -20.61 -1.81
C GLY A 143 -5.89 -19.27 -1.83
N GLU A 144 -4.80 -19.18 -2.58
CA GLU A 144 -4.06 -17.94 -2.76
C GLU A 144 -4.90 -16.92 -3.55
N ARG A 145 -4.86 -15.65 -3.13
CA ARG A 145 -5.53 -14.53 -3.79
C ARG A 145 -4.58 -13.36 -3.98
N SER A 146 -4.69 -12.67 -5.11
CA SER A 146 -3.92 -11.46 -5.41
C SER A 146 -4.66 -10.24 -4.88
N ILE A 147 -4.07 -9.56 -3.89
CA ILE A 147 -4.67 -8.43 -3.18
C ILE A 147 -3.76 -7.21 -3.25
N CYS A 148 -4.34 -6.00 -3.39
CA CYS A 148 -3.57 -4.76 -3.26
C CYS A 148 -3.33 -4.39 -1.80
N PHE A 149 -2.08 -4.01 -1.50
CA PHE A 149 -1.64 -3.48 -0.22
C PHE A 149 -0.94 -2.14 -0.39
#